data_AF-A0A524G3Z9-F1
#
_entry.id   AF-A0A524G3Z9-F1
#
_cell.length_a   1.000
_cell.length_b   1.000
_cell.length_c   1.000
_cell.angle_alpha   90.00
_cell.angle_beta   90.00
_cell.angle_gamma   90.00
#
_symmetry.space_group_name_H-M   'P 1'
#
loop_
_entity.id
_entity.type
_entity.pdbx_description
1 polymer ?
#
loop_
_entity_poly.entity_id
_entity_poly.type
_entity_poly.pdbx_seq_one_letter_code
_entity_poly.pdbx_strand_id
1 'polypeptide(L)'
;MSLVSEVKSWLWVPAVWVVVYSILLIIGIGLGPDFYWGVMLVGVPLAIAPITYKNLVGGGCSLRFQICALVKGMIAGMIFFGLTMVADSLLWPNLSLSLGWNPTTLSVTDLFYQIWFFSGIIGGFGARIIEVRGYHTGSEITIAGYQDS
;
A
#
# COMPACT_ATOMS: atom_id res chain seq x y z
N MET A 1 18.45 -2.02 -15.80
CA MET A 1 18.52 -1.68 -14.36
C MET A 1 19.21 -2.83 -13.63
N SER A 2 20.00 -2.55 -12.61
CA SER A 2 20.59 -3.60 -11.77
C SER A 2 19.54 -4.11 -10.77
N LEU A 3 19.56 -5.40 -10.43
CA LEU A 3 18.61 -6.01 -9.49
C LEU A 3 18.60 -5.29 -8.12
N VAL A 4 19.75 -4.77 -7.71
CA VAL A 4 19.92 -3.97 -6.48
C VAL A 4 19.13 -2.65 -6.54
N SER A 5 19.14 -1.96 -7.68
CA SER A 5 18.37 -0.71 -7.86
C SER A 5 16.86 -0.95 -7.79
N GLU A 6 16.41 -2.10 -8.28
CA GLU A 6 15.00 -2.47 -8.28
C GLU A 6 14.52 -2.83 -6.87
N VAL A 7 15.25 -3.66 -6.13
CA VAL A 7 14.92 -3.96 -4.72
C VAL A 7 14.88 -2.68 -3.87
N LYS A 8 15.83 -1.76 -4.07
CA LYS A 8 15.85 -0.48 -3.35
C LYS A 8 14.59 0.36 -3.62
N SER A 9 14.03 0.27 -4.83
CA SER A 9 12.78 0.95 -5.19
C SER A 9 11.53 0.37 -4.52
N TRP A 10 11.61 -0.81 -3.90
CA TRP A 10 10.51 -1.44 -3.17
C TRP A 10 10.60 -1.29 -1.64
N LEU A 11 11.73 -0.79 -1.11
CA LEU A 11 11.93 -0.63 0.34
C LEU A 11 10.93 0.32 1.01
N TRP A 12 10.28 1.20 0.25
CA TRP A 12 9.24 2.07 0.80
C TRP A 12 8.01 1.29 1.28
N VAL A 13 7.70 0.13 0.68
CA VAL A 13 6.52 -0.66 1.03
C VAL A 13 6.60 -1.14 2.49
N PRO A 14 7.63 -1.91 2.92
CA PRO A 14 7.74 -2.31 4.32
C PRO A 14 7.93 -1.10 5.25
N ALA A 15 8.67 -0.07 4.84
CA ALA A 15 8.88 1.12 5.69
C ALA A 15 7.56 1.86 5.99
N VAL A 16 6.75 2.12 4.97
CA VAL A 16 5.43 2.76 5.12
C VAL A 16 4.49 1.85 5.89
N TRP A 17 4.50 0.55 5.60
CA TRP A 17 3.67 -0.42 6.31
C TRP A 17 3.93 -0.39 7.81
N VAL A 18 5.21 -0.46 8.25
CA VAL A 18 5.56 -0.42 9.68
C VAL A 18 5.02 0.84 10.34
N VAL A 19 5.20 2.00 9.71
CA VAL A 19 4.74 3.30 10.27
C VAL A 19 3.22 3.34 10.36
N VAL A 20 2.52 3.03 9.26
CA VAL A 20 1.05 3.11 9.20
C VAL A 20 0.41 2.09 10.13
N TYR A 21 0.88 0.83 10.09
CA TYR A 21 0.36 -0.23 10.94
C TYR A 21 0.53 0.12 12.43
N SER A 22 1.73 0.58 12.83
CA SER A 22 1.99 0.94 14.23
C SER A 22 1.11 2.09 14.72
N ILE A 23 0.93 3.14 13.92
CA ILE A 23 0.09 4.29 14.28
C ILE A 23 -1.38 3.85 14.41
N LEU A 24 -1.91 3.13 13.42
CA LEU A 24 -3.30 2.67 13.44
C LEU A 24 -3.56 1.67 14.56
N LEU A 25 -2.59 0.81 14.88
CA LEU A 25 -2.68 -0.12 15.99
C LEU A 25 -2.78 0.62 17.33
N ILE A 26 -1.95 1.64 17.57
CA ILE A 26 -1.99 2.44 18.81
C ILE A 26 -3.32 3.19 18.92
N ILE A 27 -3.78 3.82 17.82
CA ILE A 27 -5.06 4.54 17.79
C ILE A 27 -6.22 3.56 18.05
N GLY A 28 -6.22 2.40 17.39
CA GLY A 28 -7.26 1.40 17.54
C GLY A 28 -7.33 0.84 18.97
N ILE A 29 -6.19 0.54 19.59
CA ILE A 29 -6.16 0.10 21.00
C ILE A 29 -6.65 1.22 21.93
N GLY A 30 -6.23 2.47 21.71
CA GLY A 30 -6.62 3.60 22.54
C GLY A 30 -8.11 3.95 22.47
N LEU A 31 -8.76 3.72 21.32
CA LEU A 31 -10.20 3.92 21.15
C LEU A 31 -11.04 2.72 21.63
N GLY A 32 -10.42 1.55 21.75
CA GLY A 32 -11.03 0.33 22.24
C GLY A 32 -11.45 -0.66 21.13
N PRO A 33 -11.80 -1.91 21.52
CA PRO A 33 -11.99 -3.02 20.57
C PRO A 33 -13.08 -2.76 19.52
N ASP A 34 -14.16 -2.07 19.92
CA ASP A 34 -15.31 -1.79 19.05
C ASP A 34 -14.95 -0.84 17.90
N PHE A 35 -13.97 0.06 18.10
CA PHE A 35 -13.57 1.06 17.12
C PHE A 35 -12.34 0.64 16.30
N TYR A 36 -11.58 -0.36 16.75
CA TYR A 36 -10.38 -0.86 16.09
C TYR A 36 -10.63 -1.16 14.59
N TRP A 37 -11.75 -1.81 14.29
CA TRP A 37 -12.14 -2.13 12.92
C TRP A 37 -12.44 -0.89 12.06
N GLY A 38 -13.15 0.10 12.62
CA GLY A 38 -13.45 1.35 11.92
C GLY A 38 -12.17 2.15 11.61
N VAL A 39 -11.24 2.19 12.56
CA VAL A 39 -9.93 2.83 12.39
C VAL A 39 -9.15 2.21 11.24
N MET A 40 -9.16 0.88 11.14
CA MET A 40 -8.43 0.17 10.08
C MET A 40 -9.14 0.27 8.72
N LEU A 41 -10.47 0.18 8.69
CA LEU A 41 -11.28 0.32 7.48
C LEU A 41 -11.11 1.69 6.81
N VAL A 42 -10.99 2.76 7.61
CA VAL A 42 -10.89 4.13 7.11
C VAL A 42 -9.43 4.59 7.01
N GLY A 43 -8.62 4.29 8.02
CA GLY A 43 -7.24 4.74 8.12
C GLY A 43 -6.31 4.10 7.10
N VAL A 44 -6.47 2.80 6.83
CA VAL A 44 -5.61 2.10 5.87
C VAL A 44 -5.80 2.64 4.44
N PRO A 45 -7.02 2.75 3.88
CA PRO A 45 -7.19 3.33 2.55
C PRO A 45 -6.73 4.79 2.47
N LEU A 46 -7.03 5.60 3.50
CA LEU A 46 -6.64 7.02 3.52
C LEU A 46 -5.13 7.23 3.54
N ALA A 47 -4.35 6.32 4.15
CA ALA A 47 -2.90 6.43 4.18
C ALA A 47 -2.24 5.70 2.99
N ILE A 48 -2.61 4.44 2.76
CA ILE A 48 -1.90 3.57 1.81
C ILE A 48 -2.21 3.92 0.36
N ALA A 49 -3.45 4.27 0.01
CA ALA A 49 -3.79 4.61 -1.36
C ALA A 49 -3.01 5.84 -1.89
N PRO A 50 -2.96 7.00 -1.19
CA PRO A 50 -2.21 8.15 -1.69
C PRO A 50 -0.69 7.93 -1.69
N ILE A 51 -0.15 7.19 -0.71
CA ILE A 51 1.28 6.86 -0.69
C ILE A 51 1.64 5.93 -1.86
N THR A 52 0.82 4.91 -2.11
CA THR A 52 1.01 3.98 -3.23
C THR A 52 0.90 4.74 -4.55
N TYR A 53 -0.11 5.60 -4.69
CA TYR A 53 -0.24 6.49 -5.84
C TYR A 53 1.04 7.32 -6.07
N LYS A 54 1.51 8.05 -5.05
CA LYS A 54 2.66 8.94 -5.17
C LYS A 54 3.96 8.22 -5.54
N ASN A 55 4.18 7.01 -5.02
CA ASN A 55 5.38 6.23 -5.31
C ASN A 55 5.34 5.53 -6.67
N LEU A 56 4.15 5.33 -7.25
CA LEU A 56 3.99 4.68 -8.56
C LEU A 56 3.92 5.68 -9.71
N VAL A 57 3.40 6.89 -9.48
CA VAL A 57 3.38 7.95 -10.49
C VAL A 57 4.82 8.37 -10.83
N GLY A 58 5.15 8.32 -12.12
CA GLY A 58 6.48 8.69 -12.62
C GLY A 58 7.56 7.62 -12.38
N GLY A 59 7.21 6.44 -11.87
CA GLY A 59 8.12 5.35 -11.50
C GLY A 59 8.73 4.55 -12.68
N GLY A 60 8.90 5.18 -13.84
CA GLY A 60 9.65 4.61 -14.97
C GLY A 60 9.01 3.42 -15.70
N CYS A 61 7.71 3.16 -15.50
CA CYS A 61 7.01 2.18 -16.32
C CYS A 61 6.97 2.68 -17.78
N SER A 62 7.57 1.92 -18.70
CA SER A 62 7.44 2.19 -20.13
C SER A 62 5.96 2.21 -20.51
N LEU A 63 5.51 3.30 -21.13
CA LEU A 63 4.14 3.50 -21.64
C LEU A 63 3.66 2.39 -22.59
N ARG A 64 4.59 1.60 -23.13
CA ARG A 64 4.32 0.42 -23.96
C ARG A 64 3.62 -0.70 -23.18
N PHE A 65 3.83 -0.77 -21.87
CA PHE A 65 3.17 -1.72 -20.98
C PHE A 65 2.16 -0.98 -20.09
N GLN A 66 1.01 -0.67 -20.68
CA GLN A 66 -0.13 0.05 -20.10
C GLN A 66 -0.65 -0.48 -18.75
N ILE A 67 -0.19 -1.65 -18.29
CA ILE A 67 -0.64 -2.33 -17.07
C ILE A 67 0.37 -2.15 -15.91
N CYS A 68 1.56 -1.59 -16.18
CA CYS A 68 2.70 -1.64 -15.26
C CYS A 68 2.44 -0.96 -13.90
N ALA A 69 1.80 0.22 -13.87
CA ALA A 69 1.42 0.89 -12.61
C ALA A 69 0.37 0.10 -11.81
N LEU A 70 -0.62 -0.49 -12.50
CA LEU A 70 -1.65 -1.31 -11.87
C LEU A 70 -1.05 -2.61 -11.29
N VAL A 71 -0.19 -3.30 -12.05
CA VAL A 71 0.51 -4.51 -11.56
C VAL A 71 1.39 -4.18 -10.36
N LYS A 72 2.15 -3.09 -10.41
CA LYS A 72 2.95 -2.66 -9.24
C LYS A 72 2.07 -2.35 -8.03
N GLY A 73 0.90 -1.73 -8.22
CA GLY A 73 -0.08 -1.51 -7.15
C GLY A 73 -0.63 -2.82 -6.57
N MET A 74 -0.95 -3.80 -7.42
CA MET A 74 -1.37 -5.15 -6.98
C MET A 74 -0.26 -5.85 -6.19
N ILE A 75 0.99 -5.78 -6.66
CA ILE A 75 2.14 -6.37 -5.95
C ILE A 75 2.36 -5.69 -4.61
N ALA A 76 2.33 -4.35 -4.56
CA ALA A 76 2.40 -3.61 -3.29
C ALA A 76 1.28 -4.01 -2.34
N GLY A 77 0.04 -4.13 -2.84
CA GLY A 77 -1.11 -4.65 -2.10
C GLY A 77 -0.88 -6.06 -1.55
N MET A 78 -0.33 -6.98 -2.34
CA MET A 78 0.00 -8.34 -1.88
C MET A 78 1.08 -8.34 -0.80
N ILE A 79 2.08 -7.47 -0.92
CA ILE A 79 3.12 -7.33 0.12
C ILE A 79 2.49 -6.79 1.40
N PHE A 80 1.65 -5.75 1.34
CA PHE A 80 0.94 -5.24 2.51
C PHE A 80 0.05 -6.32 3.16
N PHE A 81 -0.71 -7.06 2.35
CA PHE A 81 -1.52 -8.18 2.82
C PHE A 81 -0.67 -9.21 3.59
N GLY A 82 0.44 -9.66 2.99
CA GLY A 82 1.32 -10.65 3.58
C GLY A 82 1.99 -10.17 4.87
N LEU A 83 2.49 -8.93 4.88
CA LEU A 83 3.08 -8.32 6.07
C LEU A 83 2.06 -8.23 7.22
N THR A 84 0.83 -7.80 6.92
CA THR A 84 -0.24 -7.73 7.93
C THR A 84 -0.62 -9.10 8.46
N MET A 85 -0.74 -10.12 7.60
CA MET A 85 -1.04 -11.49 8.01
C MET A 85 0.05 -12.07 8.93
N VAL A 86 1.33 -11.87 8.57
CA VAL A 86 2.46 -12.28 9.40
C VAL A 86 2.46 -11.53 10.73
N ALA A 87 2.28 -10.21 10.70
CA ALA A 87 2.24 -9.38 11.90
C ALA A 87 1.13 -9.82 12.85
N ASP A 88 -0.07 -10.04 12.34
CA ASP A 88 -1.22 -10.46 13.14
C ASP A 88 -0.99 -11.85 13.76
N SER A 89 -0.41 -12.79 13.01
CA SER A 89 -0.05 -14.13 13.53
C SER A 89 0.97 -14.09 14.68
N LEU A 90 1.79 -13.04 14.75
CA LEU A 90 2.81 -12.86 15.78
C LEU A 90 2.31 -11.97 16.92
N LEU A 91 1.57 -10.91 16.64
CA LEU A 91 1.18 -9.90 17.60
C LEU A 91 -0.04 -10.32 18.43
N TRP A 92 -1.10 -10.81 17.79
CA TRP A 92 -2.37 -11.06 18.49
C TRP A 92 -2.33 -12.22 19.49
N PRO A 93 -1.64 -13.34 19.25
CA PRO A 93 -1.47 -14.36 20.30
C PRO A 93 -0.79 -13.80 21.56
N ASN A 94 0.16 -12.88 21.41
CA ASN A 94 0.88 -12.27 22.53
C ASN A 94 0.08 -11.15 23.21
N LEU A 95 -0.59 -10.30 22.42
CA LEU A 95 -1.38 -9.18 22.92
C LEU A 95 -2.71 -9.61 23.52
N SER A 96 -3.34 -10.67 23.00
CA SER A 96 -4.63 -11.16 23.51
C SER A 96 -4.54 -11.66 24.95
N LEU A 97 -3.39 -12.23 25.35
CA LEU A 97 -3.12 -12.61 26.74
C LEU A 97 -3.09 -11.40 27.68
N SER A 98 -2.65 -10.24 27.18
CA SER A 98 -2.48 -9.03 27.99
C SER A 98 -3.68 -8.08 27.93
N LEU A 99 -4.38 -8.02 26.79
CA LEU A 99 -5.50 -7.13 26.53
C LEU A 99 -6.86 -7.81 26.74
N GLY A 100 -6.92 -9.15 26.77
CA GLY A 100 -8.16 -9.91 26.95
C GLY A 100 -9.08 -9.96 25.72
N TRP A 101 -8.66 -9.41 24.59
CA TRP A 101 -9.39 -9.40 23.33
C TRP A 101 -8.48 -9.63 22.12
N ASN A 102 -9.06 -10.08 21.02
CA ASN A 102 -8.36 -10.30 19.76
C ASN A 102 -9.28 -9.88 18.58
N PRO A 103 -8.88 -8.93 17.72
CA PRO A 103 -9.68 -8.55 16.56
C PRO A 103 -9.78 -9.67 15.54
N THR A 104 -8.88 -10.66 15.58
CA THR A 104 -8.89 -11.80 14.66
C THR A 104 -9.85 -12.92 15.06
N THR A 105 -10.55 -12.82 16.20
CA THR A 105 -11.57 -13.81 16.57
C THR A 105 -12.96 -13.49 16.00
N LEU A 106 -13.11 -12.31 15.40
CA LEU A 106 -14.32 -11.90 14.69
C LEU A 106 -14.27 -12.43 13.25
N SER A 107 -15.40 -12.88 12.70
CA SER A 107 -15.56 -13.34 11.30
C SER A 107 -15.20 -12.31 10.23
N VAL A 108 -14.77 -11.13 10.65
CA VAL A 108 -14.38 -9.99 9.82
C VAL A 108 -12.89 -10.12 9.40
N THR A 109 -12.11 -11.03 9.97
CA THR A 109 -10.67 -11.23 9.69
C THR A 109 -10.29 -11.19 8.22
N ASP A 110 -11.04 -11.85 7.35
CA ASP A 110 -10.73 -11.91 5.92
C ASP A 110 -10.81 -10.52 5.28
N LEU A 111 -11.72 -9.67 5.76
CA LEU A 111 -11.84 -8.28 5.32
C LEU A 111 -10.67 -7.44 5.83
N PHE A 112 -10.04 -7.80 6.97
CA PHE A 112 -8.90 -7.05 7.52
C PHE A 112 -7.77 -6.98 6.50
N TYR A 113 -7.33 -8.15 6.05
CA TYR A 113 -6.19 -8.27 5.16
C TYR A 113 -6.53 -7.74 3.77
N GLN A 114 -7.77 -7.93 3.32
CA GLN A 114 -8.26 -7.42 2.05
C GLN A 114 -8.23 -5.89 1.99
N ILE A 115 -8.50 -5.17 3.07
CA ILE A 115 -8.41 -3.69 3.08
C ILE A 115 -7.00 -3.22 2.69
N TRP A 116 -5.96 -3.84 3.24
CA TRP A 116 -4.57 -3.54 2.90
C TRP A 116 -4.26 -3.82 1.43
N PHE A 117 -4.74 -4.96 0.94
CA PHE A 117 -4.60 -5.35 -0.46
C PHE A 117 -5.28 -4.35 -1.41
N PHE A 118 -6.57 -4.07 -1.19
CA PHE A 118 -7.35 -3.17 -2.04
C PHE A 118 -6.85 -1.73 -1.97
N SER A 119 -6.33 -1.28 -0.83
CA SER A 119 -5.74 0.06 -0.72
C SER A 119 -4.53 0.24 -1.66
N GLY A 120 -3.69 -0.79 -1.80
CA GLY A 120 -2.60 -0.80 -2.77
C GLY A 120 -3.11 -0.76 -4.23
N ILE A 121 -4.17 -1.53 -4.53
CA ILE A 121 -4.80 -1.52 -5.86
C ILE A 121 -5.38 -0.16 -6.20
N ILE A 122 -6.12 0.47 -5.28
CA ILE A 122 -6.71 1.80 -5.49
C ILE A 122 -5.63 2.83 -5.82
N GLY A 123 -4.52 2.81 -5.08
CA GLY A 123 -3.37 3.67 -5.37
C GLY A 123 -2.76 3.42 -6.76
N GLY A 124 -2.57 2.15 -7.14
CA GLY A 124 -2.06 1.77 -8.47
C GLY A 124 -3.01 2.13 -9.61
N PHE A 125 -4.32 1.97 -9.41
CA PHE A 125 -5.34 2.37 -10.38
C PHE A 125 -5.38 3.89 -10.56
N GLY A 126 -5.28 4.65 -9.45
CA GLY A 126 -5.16 6.11 -9.49
C GLY A 126 -3.92 6.57 -10.28
N ALA A 127 -2.78 5.92 -10.07
CA ALA A 127 -1.54 6.24 -10.78
C ALA A 127 -1.72 6.02 -12.28
N ARG A 128 -2.38 4.93 -12.66
CA ARG A 128 -2.68 4.61 -14.05
C ARG A 128 -3.59 5.67 -14.71
N ILE A 129 -4.65 6.12 -14.03
CA ILE A 129 -5.56 7.14 -14.59
C ILE A 129 -4.77 8.41 -14.96
N ILE A 130 -3.84 8.83 -14.11
CA ILE A 130 -3.09 10.07 -14.32
C ILE A 130 -2.03 9.91 -15.41
N GLU A 131 -1.36 8.76 -15.50
CA GLU A 131 -0.47 8.45 -16.64
C GLU A 131 -1.23 8.53 -17.98
N VAL A 132 -2.45 8.02 -18.05
CA VAL A 132 -3.28 8.07 -19.27
C VAL A 132 -3.72 9.51 -19.58
N ARG A 133 -4.12 10.29 -18.58
CA ARG A 133 -4.57 11.68 -18.76
C ARG A 133 -3.43 12.62 -19.15
N GLY A 134 -2.23 12.44 -18.60
CA GLY A 134 -1.04 13.22 -18.98
C GLY A 134 -0.73 13.12 -20.49
N TYR A 135 -1.09 12.00 -21.12
CA TYR A 135 -0.94 11.80 -22.57
C TYR A 135 -1.89 12.64 -23.44
N HIS A 136 -3.12 12.87 -22.98
CA HIS A 136 -4.13 13.59 -23.76
C HIS A 136 -3.99 15.11 -23.69
N THR A 137 -3.21 15.64 -22.75
CA THR A 137 -3.15 17.08 -22.48
C THR A 137 -2.01 17.79 -23.22
N GLY A 138 -1.23 17.08 -24.05
CA GLY A 138 -0.25 17.67 -24.96
C GLY A 138 0.84 18.48 -24.26
N SER A 139 1.95 17.85 -23.88
CA SER A 139 3.20 18.57 -23.65
C SER A 139 4.37 17.62 -23.87
N GLU A 140 5.39 18.15 -24.53
CA GLU A 140 6.66 17.51 -24.85
C GLU A 140 7.14 16.63 -23.69
N ILE A 141 7.29 15.35 -23.98
CA ILE A 141 7.95 14.41 -23.08
C ILE A 141 9.43 14.82 -23.06
N THR A 142 9.82 15.72 -22.17
CA THR A 142 11.23 15.88 -21.79
C THR A 142 11.62 14.60 -21.06
N ILE A 143 12.08 13.63 -21.84
CA ILE A 143 12.82 12.49 -21.32
C ILE A 143 14.05 13.09 -20.63
N ALA A 144 14.07 13.07 -19.31
CA ALA A 144 15.27 13.41 -18.55
C ALA A 144 16.38 12.41 -18.95
N GLY A 145 17.26 12.85 -19.87
CA GLY A 145 18.39 12.07 -20.37
C GLY A 145 18.49 11.85 -21.89
N TYR A 146 17.63 12.43 -22.73
CA TYR A 146 17.83 12.41 -24.18
C TYR A 146 18.54 13.71 -24.62
N GLN A 147 19.86 13.63 -24.81
CA GLN A 147 20.60 14.63 -25.57
C GLN A 147 20.50 14.24 -27.05
N ASP A 148 19.87 15.10 -27.85
CA ASP A 148 19.96 15.01 -29.30
C ASP A 148 21.39 15.34 -29.71
N SER A 149 22.08 14.36 -30.29
CA SER A 149 23.29 14.55 -31.10
C SER A 149 23.22 13.65 -32.32
#